data_AF-A0A258H5J3-F1
#
_entry.id   AF-A0A258H5J3-F1
#
_cell.length_a   1.000
_cell.length_b   1.000
_cell.length_c   1.000
_cell.angle_alpha   90.00
_cell.angle_beta   90.00
_cell.angle_gamma   90.00
#
_symmetry.space_group_name_H-M   'P 1'
#
loop_
_entity.id
_entity.type
_entity.pdbx_description
1 polymer ?
#
loop_
_entity_poly.entity_id
_entity_poly.type
_entity_poly.pdbx_seq_one_letter_code
_entity_poly.pdbx_strand_id
1 'polypeptide(L)'
;MAAAFMMASTGLSPVAQGQQSTPDFGDDNGAWANDDECDDKRFAGPGMTNTPLLDDDVGHDATDCRVAWQAGRLHLASASSRGRDGDLPDFGDDDSEWALDDECDDPRFAGPGMTNTPLLDEDIGHDATDCREAFLAGDLRLIGGEQDRDTPDFGDDDSEWAFDDECDDPRFIGPGMTETTLLREDMYHDATDCRAAWENGDLDLR
;
A
#
# COMPACT_ATOMS: atom_id res chain seq x y z
N MET A 1 4.59 61.93 -5.96
CA MET A 1 4.52 60.71 -6.78
C MET A 1 4.80 59.54 -5.86
N ALA A 2 3.76 58.88 -5.37
CA ALA A 2 3.87 57.71 -4.49
C ALA A 2 3.51 56.48 -5.33
N ALA A 3 4.45 55.54 -5.46
CA ALA A 3 4.22 54.24 -6.07
C ALA A 3 3.93 53.24 -4.96
N ALA A 4 2.73 52.65 -4.96
CA ALA A 4 2.35 51.56 -4.08
C ALA A 4 2.63 50.22 -4.78
N PHE A 5 3.46 49.38 -4.16
CA PHE A 5 3.66 47.99 -4.56
C PHE A 5 2.54 47.13 -3.95
N MET A 6 1.76 46.45 -4.77
CA MET A 6 0.88 45.35 -4.36
C MET A 6 1.68 44.06 -4.36
N MET A 7 1.82 43.40 -3.21
CA MET A 7 2.24 41.99 -3.15
C MET A 7 1.00 41.11 -3.07
N ALA A 8 0.83 40.24 -4.06
CA ALA A 8 -0.17 39.18 -4.05
C ALA A 8 0.42 37.98 -3.29
N SER A 9 -0.11 37.71 -2.10
CA SER A 9 0.19 36.52 -1.31
C SER A 9 -0.67 35.36 -1.82
N THR A 10 -0.05 34.43 -2.54
CA THR A 10 -0.67 33.14 -2.87
C THR A 10 -0.75 32.30 -1.60
N GLY A 11 -1.96 32.10 -1.09
CA GLY A 11 -2.22 31.16 0.00
C GLY A 11 -2.07 29.73 -0.51
N LEU A 12 -1.04 29.04 -0.01
CA LEU A 12 -0.97 27.58 -0.09
C LEU A 12 -2.06 27.02 0.81
N SER A 13 -3.02 26.31 0.21
CA SER A 13 -4.00 25.54 0.96
C SER A 13 -3.29 24.30 1.51
N PRO A 14 -3.39 23.99 2.82
CA PRO A 14 -2.88 22.73 3.33
C PRO A 14 -3.70 21.59 2.72
N VAL A 15 -3.00 20.65 2.09
CA VAL A 15 -3.56 19.38 1.63
C VAL A 15 -4.03 18.64 2.87
N ALA A 16 -5.33 18.33 2.94
CA ALA A 16 -5.88 17.53 4.01
C ALA A 16 -5.40 16.09 3.85
N GLN A 17 -4.34 15.73 4.56
CA GLN A 17 -3.95 14.33 4.77
C GLN A 17 -5.13 13.61 5.46
N GLY A 18 -5.52 12.45 4.91
CA GLY A 18 -6.64 11.66 5.38
C GLY A 18 -6.58 11.44 6.90
N GLN A 19 -7.65 11.81 7.60
CA GLN A 19 -7.79 11.55 9.03
C GLN A 19 -7.93 10.04 9.25
N GLN A 20 -6.83 9.36 9.57
CA GLN A 20 -6.95 8.15 10.38
C GLN A 20 -7.57 8.58 11.72
N SER A 21 -8.75 8.05 12.03
CA SER A 21 -9.43 8.32 13.29
C SER A 21 -8.50 7.96 14.44
N THR A 22 -8.27 8.89 15.38
CA THR A 22 -7.40 8.68 16.54
C THR A 22 -7.82 7.42 17.31
N PRO A 23 -6.94 6.42 17.46
CA PRO A 23 -7.23 5.19 18.19
C PRO A 23 -7.53 5.41 19.67
N ASP A 24 -8.25 4.47 20.28
CA ASP A 24 -8.43 4.42 21.73
C ASP A 24 -7.24 3.74 22.41
N PHE A 25 -6.38 4.55 23.03
CA PHE A 25 -5.17 4.11 23.72
C PHE A 25 -5.45 3.46 25.09
N GLY A 26 -6.64 3.65 25.68
CA GLY A 26 -6.96 3.08 27.01
C GLY A 26 -6.40 3.88 28.20
N ASP A 27 -5.88 3.17 29.22
CA ASP A 27 -5.32 3.71 30.47
C ASP A 27 -3.86 3.29 30.73
N ASP A 28 -3.28 3.68 31.87
CA ASP A 28 -1.89 3.37 32.27
C ASP A 28 -1.84 2.44 33.49
N ASN A 29 -2.79 1.52 33.63
CA ASN A 29 -2.88 0.63 34.79
C ASN A 29 -2.09 -0.69 34.64
N GLY A 30 -1.38 -0.89 33.52
CA GLY A 30 -0.59 -2.07 33.20
C GLY A 30 0.69 -2.18 34.03
N ALA A 31 1.31 -3.36 34.03
CA ALA A 31 2.59 -3.58 34.70
C ALA A 31 3.76 -2.87 34.00
N TRP A 32 3.60 -2.62 32.71
CA TRP A 32 4.59 -2.03 31.81
C TRP A 32 4.25 -0.60 31.38
N ALA A 33 3.18 0.00 31.95
CA ALA A 33 2.80 1.35 31.60
C ALA A 33 3.83 2.42 32.00
N ASN A 34 4.06 3.42 31.14
CA ASN A 34 5.01 4.53 31.36
C ASN A 34 6.47 4.08 31.46
N ASP A 35 6.87 3.14 30.61
CA ASP A 35 8.25 2.65 30.54
C ASP A 35 9.01 3.10 29.27
N ASP A 36 8.43 4.06 28.53
CA ASP A 36 8.94 4.66 27.29
C ASP A 36 8.81 3.75 26.04
N GLU A 37 8.14 2.60 26.14
CA GLU A 37 7.79 1.70 25.04
C GLU A 37 6.28 1.45 24.98
N CYS A 38 5.72 1.08 23.81
CA CYS A 38 4.31 0.70 23.70
C CYS A 38 4.15 -0.83 23.85
N ASP A 39 3.43 -1.29 24.87
CA ASP A 39 3.16 -2.72 25.11
C ASP A 39 1.83 -3.21 24.55
N ASP A 40 1.04 -2.30 23.98
CA ASP A 40 -0.27 -2.62 23.46
C ASP A 40 -0.19 -3.22 22.05
N LYS A 41 -0.37 -4.54 21.97
CA LYS A 41 -0.40 -5.31 20.72
C LYS A 41 -1.45 -4.90 19.69
N ARG A 42 -2.35 -3.96 20.01
CA ARG A 42 -3.24 -3.32 19.01
C ARG A 42 -2.46 -2.34 18.11
N PHE A 43 -1.20 -2.06 18.41
CA PHE A 43 -0.31 -1.19 17.66
C PHE A 43 0.90 -1.96 17.13
N ALA A 44 1.55 -1.39 16.11
CA ALA A 44 2.79 -1.87 15.52
C ALA A 44 3.66 -0.70 15.07
N GLY A 45 4.98 -0.91 15.01
CA GLY A 45 5.97 0.06 14.52
C GLY A 45 7.13 0.30 15.50
N PRO A 46 8.09 1.19 15.15
CA PRO A 46 9.29 1.46 15.93
C PRO A 46 9.10 1.98 17.36
N GLY A 47 7.85 2.27 17.78
CA GLY A 47 7.51 2.66 19.14
C GLY A 47 7.10 1.50 20.06
N MET A 48 7.06 0.27 19.57
CA MET A 48 6.67 -0.91 20.35
C MET A 48 7.79 -1.37 21.28
N THR A 49 7.41 -2.07 22.36
CA THR A 49 8.35 -2.84 23.16
C THR A 49 9.07 -3.89 22.32
N ASN A 50 10.31 -4.21 22.73
CA ASN A 50 11.07 -5.35 22.20
C ASN A 50 10.79 -6.65 22.96
N THR A 51 9.94 -6.60 23.99
CA THR A 51 9.58 -7.76 24.81
C THR A 51 8.32 -8.46 24.27
N PRO A 52 8.05 -9.72 24.68
CA PRO A 52 6.86 -10.42 24.22
C PRO A 52 5.58 -9.69 24.65
N LEU A 53 4.78 -9.29 23.66
CA LEU A 53 3.49 -8.64 23.88
C LEU A 53 2.50 -9.60 24.57
N LEU A 54 1.79 -9.10 25.59
CA LEU A 54 0.82 -9.88 26.35
C LEU A 54 -0.61 -9.37 26.12
N ASP A 55 -1.58 -10.27 26.30
CA ASP A 55 -3.00 -9.91 26.26
C ASP A 55 -3.40 -8.95 27.37
N ASP A 56 -2.72 -9.04 28.52
CA ASP A 56 -3.02 -8.25 29.72
C ASP A 56 -2.59 -6.78 29.58
N ASP A 57 -1.76 -6.45 28.58
CA ASP A 57 -1.25 -5.09 28.35
C ASP A 57 -2.09 -4.31 27.32
N VAL A 58 -3.09 -4.95 26.70
CA VAL A 58 -3.99 -4.32 25.73
C VAL A 58 -4.76 -3.17 26.38
N GLY A 59 -4.51 -1.94 25.93
CA GLY A 59 -5.15 -0.72 26.41
C GLY A 59 -4.76 -0.31 27.82
N HIS A 60 -3.62 -0.82 28.31
CA HIS A 60 -3.12 -0.55 29.65
C HIS A 60 -1.78 0.19 29.69
N ASP A 61 -1.33 0.64 28.52
CA ASP A 61 -0.13 1.45 28.33
C ASP A 61 -0.42 2.66 27.39
N ALA A 62 -1.37 3.48 27.80
CA ALA A 62 -1.94 4.51 26.94
C ALA A 62 -1.00 5.69 26.67
N THR A 63 -0.15 6.06 27.64
CA THR A 63 0.73 7.21 27.53
C THR A 63 1.81 6.98 26.49
N ASP A 64 2.50 5.85 26.52
CA ASP A 64 3.62 5.56 25.63
C ASP A 64 3.15 5.27 24.20
N CYS A 65 2.11 4.45 24.06
CA CYS A 65 1.48 4.22 22.76
C CYS A 65 0.95 5.51 22.12
N ARG A 66 0.41 6.45 22.90
CA ARG A 66 -0.04 7.75 22.37
C ARG A 66 1.12 8.63 21.93
N VAL A 67 2.19 8.69 22.72
CA VAL A 67 3.38 9.47 22.39
C VAL A 67 4.01 8.95 21.09
N ALA A 68 4.18 7.64 20.98
CA ALA A 68 4.76 7.03 19.79
C ALA A 68 3.85 7.15 18.56
N TRP A 69 2.52 7.04 18.72
CA TRP A 69 1.55 7.34 17.64
C TRP A 69 1.66 8.80 17.15
N GLN A 70 1.69 9.77 18.07
CA GLN A 70 1.79 11.19 17.71
C GLN A 70 3.13 11.53 17.05
N ALA A 71 4.18 10.77 17.35
CA ALA A 71 5.47 10.86 16.69
C ALA A 71 5.50 10.17 15.31
N GLY A 72 4.40 9.53 14.88
CA GLY A 72 4.35 8.75 13.63
C GLY A 72 5.12 7.43 13.69
N ARG A 73 5.50 6.97 14.89
CA ARG A 73 6.27 5.74 15.11
C ARG A 73 5.38 4.51 15.36
N LEU A 74 4.06 4.71 15.43
CA LEU A 74 3.09 3.63 15.57
C LEU A 74 1.94 3.81 14.59
N HIS A 75 1.44 2.68 14.11
CA HIS A 75 0.18 2.53 13.41
C HIS A 75 -0.65 1.43 14.10
N LEU A 76 -1.94 1.31 13.75
CA LEU A 76 -2.76 0.25 14.28
C LEU A 76 -2.25 -1.06 13.71
N ALA A 77 -1.88 -2.00 14.58
CA ALA A 77 -1.70 -3.38 14.17
C ALA A 77 -3.03 -3.80 13.54
N SER A 78 -2.98 -4.29 12.30
CA SER A 78 -4.16 -4.86 11.67
C SER A 78 -4.76 -5.86 12.67
N ALA A 79 -6.06 -5.73 12.99
CA ALA A 79 -6.74 -6.44 14.07
C ALA A 79 -6.93 -7.95 13.79
N SER A 80 -5.92 -8.57 13.17
CA SER A 80 -5.97 -9.78 12.38
C SER A 80 -4.99 -10.83 12.88
N SER A 81 -4.69 -10.85 14.18
CA SER A 81 -4.19 -12.08 14.84
C SER A 81 -5.31 -12.86 15.56
N ARG A 82 -6.57 -12.44 15.39
CA ARG A 82 -7.76 -13.24 15.73
C ARG A 82 -8.88 -13.08 14.70
N GLY A 83 -8.73 -13.74 13.56
CA GLY A 83 -9.88 -14.20 12.77
C GLY A 83 -10.48 -13.21 11.79
N ARG A 84 -9.71 -12.84 10.76
CA ARG A 84 -10.12 -12.83 9.34
C ARG A 84 -8.84 -12.85 8.48
N ASP A 85 -8.32 -14.05 8.30
CA ASP A 85 -7.18 -14.36 7.42
C ASP A 85 -7.62 -14.33 5.95
N GLY A 86 -7.67 -13.14 5.33
CA GLY A 86 -8.08 -13.01 3.93
C GLY A 86 -7.30 -11.98 3.11
N ASP A 87 -7.09 -10.77 3.64
CA ASP A 87 -6.84 -9.63 2.75
C ASP A 87 -5.41 -9.07 2.77
N LEU A 88 -4.59 -9.38 3.79
CA LEU A 88 -3.20 -8.93 3.86
C LEU A 88 -2.21 -10.09 3.76
N PRO A 89 -1.18 -9.99 2.88
CA PRO A 89 -0.10 -10.97 2.81
C PRO A 89 0.69 -11.07 4.12
N ASP A 90 1.30 -12.23 4.36
CA ASP A 90 2.31 -12.38 5.41
C ASP A 90 3.64 -11.79 4.94
N PHE A 91 3.99 -10.61 5.45
CA PHE A 91 5.21 -9.88 5.08
C PHE A 91 6.48 -10.45 5.72
N GLY A 92 6.38 -11.26 6.78
CA GLY A 92 7.55 -11.85 7.45
C GLY A 92 8.27 -10.93 8.44
N ASP A 93 9.61 -10.94 8.43
CA ASP A 93 10.53 -10.17 9.29
C ASP A 93 11.49 -9.26 8.48
N ASP A 94 12.44 -8.60 9.15
CA ASP A 94 13.43 -7.67 8.54
C ASP A 94 14.88 -8.24 8.66
N ASP A 95 15.05 -9.57 8.56
CA ASP A 95 16.34 -10.24 8.81
C ASP A 95 17.30 -10.32 7.59
N SER A 96 16.89 -9.83 6.40
CA SER A 96 17.75 -9.86 5.20
C SER A 96 18.86 -8.79 5.21
N GLU A 97 19.82 -8.89 4.29
CA GLU A 97 20.86 -7.84 4.14
C GLU A 97 20.33 -6.56 3.48
N TRP A 98 19.17 -6.65 2.84
CA TRP A 98 18.51 -5.57 2.09
C TRP A 98 17.30 -4.99 2.82
N ALA A 99 16.90 -5.57 3.96
CA ALA A 99 15.80 -5.05 4.75
C ALA A 99 16.06 -3.61 5.25
N LEU A 100 14.98 -2.82 5.33
CA LEU A 100 14.98 -1.44 5.84
C LEU A 100 15.83 -0.49 4.98
N ASP A 101 15.82 -0.68 3.67
CA ASP A 101 16.57 0.14 2.70
C ASP A 101 15.68 1.06 1.84
N ASP A 102 14.39 1.15 2.19
CA ASP A 102 13.34 1.91 1.50
C ASP A 102 12.88 1.30 0.15
N GLU A 103 13.30 0.08 -0.18
CA GLU A 103 12.81 -0.72 -1.32
C GLU A 103 12.28 -2.08 -0.82
N CYS A 104 11.35 -2.71 -1.56
CA CYS A 104 10.92 -4.07 -1.24
C CYS A 104 11.74 -5.12 -2.03
N ASP A 105 12.41 -6.03 -1.34
CA ASP A 105 13.22 -7.10 -1.92
C ASP A 105 12.52 -8.46 -1.99
N ASP A 106 11.30 -8.55 -1.46
CA ASP A 106 10.57 -9.82 -1.42
C ASP A 106 9.97 -10.18 -2.80
N PRO A 107 10.42 -11.27 -3.44
CA PRO A 107 9.96 -11.64 -4.79
C PRO A 107 8.51 -12.11 -4.86
N ARG A 108 7.80 -12.21 -3.73
CA ARG A 108 6.35 -12.46 -3.70
C ARG A 108 5.55 -11.24 -4.16
N PHE A 109 6.15 -10.05 -4.19
CA PHE A 109 5.49 -8.80 -4.56
C PHE A 109 5.93 -8.31 -5.94
N ALA A 110 5.12 -7.41 -6.50
CA ALA A 110 5.43 -6.67 -7.72
C ALA A 110 4.86 -5.25 -7.65
N GLY A 111 5.54 -4.28 -8.25
CA GLY A 111 5.05 -2.90 -8.38
C GLY A 111 6.17 -1.86 -8.24
N PRO A 112 5.82 -0.56 -8.32
CA PRO A 112 6.79 0.54 -8.20
C PRO A 112 7.61 0.57 -6.90
N GLY A 113 7.13 -0.06 -5.82
CA GLY A 113 7.86 -0.14 -4.54
C GLY A 113 8.90 -1.25 -4.45
N MET A 114 9.11 -2.02 -5.52
CA MET A 114 10.14 -3.08 -5.54
C MET A 114 11.53 -2.50 -5.71
N THR A 115 12.54 -3.22 -5.21
CA THR A 115 13.93 -2.95 -5.56
C THR A 115 14.14 -2.98 -7.07
N ASN A 116 15.12 -2.20 -7.52
CA ASN A 116 15.61 -2.25 -8.89
C ASN A 116 16.73 -3.28 -9.08
N THR A 117 17.13 -3.97 -8.02
CA THR A 117 18.19 -4.98 -8.03
C THR A 117 17.62 -6.39 -8.28
N PRO A 118 18.46 -7.39 -8.60
CA PRO A 118 17.99 -8.75 -8.80
C PRO A 118 17.41 -9.34 -7.50
N LEU A 119 16.14 -9.72 -7.55
CA LEU A 119 15.45 -10.39 -6.45
C LEU A 119 16.05 -11.77 -6.16
N LEU A 120 16.16 -12.13 -4.87
CA LEU A 120 16.69 -13.40 -4.41
C LEU A 120 15.62 -14.19 -3.64
N ASP A 121 15.62 -15.51 -3.79
CA ASP A 121 14.70 -16.38 -3.04
C ASP A 121 14.94 -16.33 -1.51
N GLU A 122 16.13 -15.91 -1.08
CA GLU A 122 16.47 -15.77 0.34
C GLU A 122 15.87 -14.54 1.01
N ASP A 123 15.36 -13.57 0.23
CA ASP A 123 14.70 -12.36 0.74
C ASP A 123 13.19 -12.54 0.91
N ILE A 124 12.65 -13.74 0.60
CA ILE A 124 11.24 -14.06 0.79
C ILE A 124 10.85 -13.92 2.27
N GLY A 125 10.04 -12.91 2.57
CA GLY A 125 9.55 -12.62 3.91
C GLY A 125 10.62 -12.12 4.88
N HIS A 126 11.70 -11.53 4.36
CA HIS A 126 12.80 -11.03 5.17
C HIS A 126 13.04 -9.53 4.98
N ASP A 127 12.08 -8.84 4.38
CA ASP A 127 12.03 -7.39 4.20
C ASP A 127 10.61 -6.85 4.46
N ALA A 128 10.09 -7.14 5.64
CA ALA A 128 8.69 -6.98 5.97
C ALA A 128 8.24 -5.53 6.07
N THR A 129 9.10 -4.65 6.59
CA THR A 129 8.73 -3.25 6.83
C THR A 129 8.56 -2.51 5.51
N ASP A 130 9.50 -2.61 4.58
CA ASP A 130 9.46 -1.87 3.31
C ASP A 130 8.37 -2.43 2.40
N CYS A 131 8.30 -3.76 2.26
CA CYS A 131 7.24 -4.41 1.49
C CYS A 131 5.83 -4.13 2.04
N ARG A 132 5.66 -4.06 3.37
CA ARG A 132 4.36 -3.71 3.97
C ARG A 132 4.01 -2.25 3.69
N GLU A 133 4.94 -1.33 3.87
CA GLU A 133 4.70 0.09 3.65
C GLU A 133 4.32 0.36 2.20
N ALA A 134 5.08 -0.18 1.25
CA ALA A 134 4.80 -0.03 -0.17
C ALA A 134 3.50 -0.75 -0.61
N PHE A 135 3.17 -1.91 -0.04
CA PHE A 135 1.87 -2.57 -0.28
C PHE A 135 0.68 -1.75 0.25
N LEU A 136 0.80 -1.17 1.44
CA LEU A 136 -0.25 -0.33 2.02
C LEU A 136 -0.39 1.03 1.31
N ALA A 137 0.70 1.52 0.69
CA ALA A 137 0.69 2.68 -0.18
C ALA A 137 0.01 2.41 -1.54
N GLY A 138 -0.18 1.14 -1.90
CA GLY A 138 -0.69 0.71 -3.21
C GLY A 138 0.39 0.62 -4.29
N ASP A 139 1.66 0.77 -3.90
CA ASP A 139 2.82 0.69 -4.79
C ASP A 139 3.29 -0.77 -4.98
N LEU A 140 2.75 -1.72 -4.21
CA LEU A 140 2.99 -3.15 -4.38
C LEU A 140 1.69 -3.95 -4.38
N ARG A 141 1.71 -5.05 -5.13
CA ARG A 141 0.69 -6.11 -5.11
C ARG A 141 1.35 -7.46 -4.87
N LEU A 142 0.60 -8.38 -4.25
CA LEU A 142 1.04 -9.76 -4.09
C LEU A 142 0.82 -10.53 -5.40
N ILE A 143 1.88 -11.15 -5.93
CA ILE A 143 1.79 -12.02 -7.10
C ILE A 143 0.98 -13.27 -6.73
N GLY A 144 -0.06 -13.58 -7.50
CA GLY A 144 -0.97 -14.70 -7.22
C GLY A 144 -1.93 -14.49 -6.03
N GLY A 145 -1.98 -13.28 -5.45
CA GLY A 145 -2.94 -12.89 -4.41
C GLY A 145 -4.36 -12.70 -4.92
N GLU A 146 -5.33 -12.43 -4.03
CA GLU A 146 -6.73 -12.21 -4.46
C GLU A 146 -6.88 -10.99 -5.39
N GLN A 147 -6.07 -9.95 -5.21
CA GLN A 147 -6.03 -8.80 -6.13
C GLN A 147 -5.51 -9.15 -7.54
N ASP A 148 -4.70 -10.22 -7.65
CA ASP A 148 -4.26 -10.76 -8.94
C ASP A 148 -5.35 -11.61 -9.62
N ARG A 149 -6.39 -12.02 -8.87
CA ARG A 149 -7.57 -12.72 -9.45
C ARG A 149 -8.57 -11.75 -10.07
N ASP A 150 -8.63 -10.52 -9.57
CA ASP A 150 -9.48 -9.46 -10.11
C ASP A 150 -8.76 -8.66 -11.20
N THR A 151 -7.43 -8.78 -11.32
CA THR A 151 -6.66 -8.16 -12.40
C THR A 151 -6.80 -8.98 -13.69
N PRO A 152 -7.36 -8.42 -14.77
CA PRO A 152 -7.52 -9.12 -16.03
C PRO A 152 -6.17 -9.44 -16.67
N ASP A 153 -6.08 -10.58 -17.35
CA ASP A 153 -4.97 -10.84 -18.27
C ASP A 153 -5.12 -9.94 -19.50
N PHE A 154 -4.31 -8.88 -19.57
CA PHE A 154 -4.32 -7.90 -20.66
C PHE A 154 -3.66 -8.43 -21.94
N GLY A 155 -2.82 -9.47 -21.86
CA GLY A 155 -2.12 -10.04 -23.01
C GLY A 155 -0.84 -9.28 -23.42
N ASP A 156 -0.64 -9.11 -24.72
CA ASP A 156 0.49 -8.43 -25.38
C ASP A 156 0.01 -7.21 -26.20
N ASP A 157 0.92 -6.58 -26.96
CA ASP A 157 0.66 -5.40 -27.80
C ASP A 157 0.86 -5.72 -29.31
N ASP A 158 0.50 -6.93 -29.75
CA ASP A 158 0.79 -7.39 -31.12
C ASP A 158 -0.26 -6.95 -32.17
N SER A 159 -1.36 -6.29 -31.79
CA SER A 159 -2.38 -5.81 -32.75
C SER A 159 -1.95 -4.57 -33.52
N GLU A 160 -2.69 -4.21 -34.57
CA GLU A 160 -2.45 -2.95 -35.30
C GLU A 160 -2.96 -1.70 -34.57
N TRP A 161 -3.76 -1.91 -33.53
CA TRP A 161 -4.39 -0.87 -32.71
C TRP A 161 -3.71 -0.66 -31.36
N ALA A 162 -2.75 -1.52 -31.00
CA ALA A 162 -1.97 -1.32 -29.79
C ALA A 162 -1.23 0.04 -29.77
N PHE A 163 -1.17 0.64 -28.58
CA PHE A 163 -0.56 1.94 -28.30
C PHE A 163 -1.25 3.13 -28.99
N ASP A 164 -2.56 3.09 -29.13
CA ASP A 164 -3.36 4.17 -29.71
C ASP A 164 -4.17 4.99 -28.69
N ASP A 165 -3.92 4.74 -27.40
CA ASP A 165 -4.58 5.34 -26.23
C ASP A 165 -6.06 4.90 -26.03
N GLU A 166 -6.54 3.87 -26.76
CA GLU A 166 -7.84 3.24 -26.57
C GLU A 166 -7.68 1.73 -26.30
N CYS A 167 -8.59 1.11 -25.54
CA CYS A 167 -8.60 -0.35 -25.39
C CYS A 167 -9.44 -1.02 -26.49
N ASP A 168 -8.78 -1.78 -27.37
CA ASP A 168 -9.40 -2.53 -28.48
C ASP A 168 -9.80 -3.96 -28.12
N ASP A 169 -9.54 -4.38 -26.89
CA ASP A 169 -9.88 -5.73 -26.47
C ASP A 169 -11.41 -5.89 -26.21
N PRO A 170 -12.10 -6.78 -26.96
CA PRO A 170 -13.55 -6.96 -26.87
C PRO A 170 -14.06 -7.52 -25.53
N ARG A 171 -13.17 -7.98 -24.64
CA ARG A 171 -13.52 -8.48 -23.30
C ARG A 171 -13.87 -7.35 -22.34
N PHE A 172 -13.37 -6.15 -22.57
CA PHE A 172 -13.57 -5.00 -21.70
C PHE A 172 -14.82 -4.19 -22.10
N ILE A 173 -15.36 -3.45 -21.15
CA ILE A 173 -16.46 -2.49 -21.33
C ILE A 173 -16.22 -1.25 -20.50
N GLY A 174 -16.39 -0.06 -21.08
CA GLY A 174 -16.28 1.18 -20.32
C GLY A 174 -15.82 2.35 -21.19
N PRO A 175 -15.69 3.57 -20.62
CA PRO A 175 -15.24 4.75 -21.35
C PRO A 175 -13.82 4.66 -21.93
N GLY A 176 -12.95 3.77 -21.44
CA GLY A 176 -11.59 3.60 -21.94
C GLY A 176 -11.45 2.66 -23.13
N MET A 177 -12.56 2.17 -23.69
CA MET A 177 -12.56 1.29 -24.86
C MET A 177 -12.58 2.08 -26.16
N THR A 178 -12.11 1.48 -27.26
CA THR A 178 -12.28 2.09 -28.58
C THR A 178 -13.73 2.44 -28.86
N GLU A 179 -13.97 3.61 -29.46
CA GLU A 179 -15.29 3.96 -29.99
C GLU A 179 -15.58 3.23 -31.32
N THR A 180 -14.58 2.56 -31.89
CA THR A 180 -14.68 1.86 -33.16
C THR A 180 -15.19 0.43 -33.02
N THR A 181 -15.05 -0.39 -34.07
CA THR A 181 -15.59 -1.75 -34.06
C THR A 181 -14.60 -2.70 -33.41
N LEU A 182 -14.92 -3.16 -32.20
CA LEU A 182 -14.18 -4.23 -31.54
C LEU A 182 -14.14 -5.51 -32.38
N LEU A 183 -12.94 -6.02 -32.67
CA LEU A 183 -12.74 -7.27 -33.38
C LEU A 183 -12.28 -8.36 -32.42
N ARG A 184 -12.62 -9.61 -32.75
CA ARG A 184 -12.16 -10.76 -31.93
C ARG A 184 -10.65 -10.97 -32.01
N GLU A 185 -10.04 -10.54 -33.11
CA GLU A 185 -8.60 -10.69 -33.34
C GLU A 185 -7.74 -9.77 -32.48
N ASP A 186 -8.31 -8.70 -31.91
CA ASP A 186 -7.60 -7.77 -31.02
C ASP A 186 -7.66 -8.20 -29.54
N MET A 187 -8.36 -9.30 -29.25
CA MET A 187 -8.45 -9.86 -27.90
C MET A 187 -7.07 -10.32 -27.42
N TYR A 188 -6.62 -9.80 -26.27
CA TYR A 188 -5.29 -9.97 -25.66
C TYR A 188 -4.13 -9.32 -26.43
N HIS A 189 -4.39 -8.40 -27.36
CA HIS A 189 -3.36 -7.85 -28.24
C HIS A 189 -3.24 -6.32 -28.17
N ASP A 190 -3.72 -5.75 -27.07
CA ASP A 190 -3.68 -4.32 -26.78
C ASP A 190 -3.50 -4.09 -25.26
N ALA A 191 -2.44 -4.68 -24.71
CA ALA A 191 -2.26 -4.79 -23.27
C ALA A 191 -1.95 -3.45 -22.59
N THR A 192 -1.20 -2.58 -23.25
CA THR A 192 -0.75 -1.30 -22.67
C THR A 192 -1.93 -0.36 -22.46
N ASP A 193 -2.78 -0.19 -23.47
CA ASP A 193 -3.90 0.75 -23.39
C ASP A 193 -5.03 0.19 -22.53
N CYS A 194 -5.36 -1.10 -22.67
CA CYS A 194 -6.34 -1.76 -21.79
C CYS A 194 -5.93 -1.77 -20.32
N ARG A 195 -4.64 -1.94 -20.00
CA ARG A 195 -4.15 -1.82 -18.62
C ARG A 195 -4.31 -0.40 -18.10
N ALA A 196 -3.86 0.59 -18.86
CA ALA A 196 -3.94 1.99 -18.45
C ALA A 196 -5.40 2.41 -18.20
N ALA A 197 -6.31 2.03 -19.09
CA ALA A 197 -7.73 2.32 -18.96
C ALA A 197 -8.39 1.56 -17.78
N TRP A 198 -7.98 0.31 -17.51
CA TRP A 198 -8.42 -0.43 -16.32
C TRP A 198 -7.96 0.23 -15.01
N GLU A 199 -6.69 0.61 -14.93
CA GLU A 199 -6.11 1.28 -13.74
C GLU A 199 -6.75 2.65 -13.48
N ASN A 200 -7.19 3.34 -14.52
CA ASN A 200 -7.97 4.58 -14.42
C ASN A 200 -9.43 4.37 -13.96
N GLY A 201 -9.89 3.11 -13.86
CA GLY A 201 -11.28 2.77 -13.55
C GLY A 201 -12.24 3.02 -14.71
N ASP A 202 -11.70 3.12 -15.93
CA ASP A 202 -12.45 3.40 -17.16
C ASP A 202 -12.86 2.11 -17.89
N LEU A 203 -12.50 0.93 -17.38
CA LEU A 203 -12.87 -0.37 -17.93
C LEU A 203 -13.32 -1.35 -16.84
N ASP A 204 -14.34 -2.14 -17.17
CA ASP A 204 -14.78 -3.34 -16.47
C ASP A 204 -14.64 -4.56 -17.40
N LEU A 205 -14.50 -5.77 -16.84
CA LEU A 205 -14.60 -7.02 -17.62
C LEU A 205 -16.07 -7.42 -17.79
N ARG A 206 -16.41 -7.93 -18.98
CA ARG A 206 -17.74 -8.48 -19.27
C ARG A 206 -18.03 -9.86 -18.67
#